data_AF-A0A7W0NBT8-F1
#
_entry.id   AF-A0A7W0NBT8-F1
#
_cell.length_a   1.000
_cell.length_b   1.000
_cell.length_c   1.000
_cell.angle_alpha   90.00
_cell.angle_beta   90.00
_cell.angle_gamma   90.00
#
_symmetry.space_group_name_H-M   'P 1'
#
loop_
_entity.id
_entity.type
_entity.pdbx_description
1 polymer ?
#
loop_
_entity_poly.entity_id
_entity_poly.type
_entity_poly.pdbx_seq_one_letter_code
_entity_poly.pdbx_strand_id
1 'polypeptide(L)'
;MNLVAAIVAVALAALFADPRLAATAPGAPGLQFQAVSQSQQAAASAGAMAVELSRLEAASDFEALYDLMHPGAKAVVPLEAVIGWYEAFFANQRTEPLTVTGVAFITWTWGVTGETYLNTAQVSFDQPYIENGVRTVQAGTVHLVETDAGWAWFFGASRAFVDEQIGRYLPGAYASFFPNPLDADVNGFWFRTMTANGGEYLPPAGVVGLDAPTLTGCGLADPAEAPAFYCTLDQTIYYDTGFRALVEERAGDFAWVSVVAHEWGHHIQTELGLFNSGPMRANDGTYAVTFELQADCLAGAYTQDAEARGWLDPGDIDEAILLTTAAGDPTGTTVDNPNAHGTSAQRVDAFLTGYQEGLTGCDLDLAA
;
A
#
# COMPACT_ATOMS: atom_id res chain seq x y z
N MET A 1 40.63 20.53 31.10
CA MET A 1 39.41 21.36 31.07
C MET A 1 38.23 20.40 30.92
N ASN A 2 37.57 20.03 32.02
CA ASN A 2 36.41 20.71 32.64
C ASN A 2 35.14 20.45 31.81
N LEU A 3 34.23 19.55 32.22
CA LEU A 3 33.18 19.70 33.28
C LEU A 3 32.11 20.72 32.87
N VAL A 4 30.80 20.46 33.02
CA VAL A 4 30.05 19.88 34.18
C VAL A 4 29.11 18.74 33.67
N ALA A 5 29.06 17.50 34.17
CA ALA A 5 28.54 16.94 35.45
C ALA A 5 26.97 17.03 35.59
N ALA A 6 26.23 16.08 36.21
CA ALA A 6 26.63 14.88 36.96
C ALA A 6 25.48 13.82 37.17
N ILE A 7 25.84 12.53 37.34
CA ILE A 7 25.29 11.50 38.29
C ILE A 7 23.79 11.12 38.14
N VAL A 8 23.38 9.85 37.86
CA VAL A 8 23.33 8.58 38.69
C VAL A 8 23.25 7.37 37.70
N ALA A 9 23.86 6.17 37.77
CA ALA A 9 24.77 5.41 38.68
C ALA A 9 24.13 4.58 39.84
N VAL A 10 24.11 3.22 39.92
CA VAL A 10 24.62 2.08 39.09
C VAL A 10 23.76 0.81 39.38
N ALA A 11 23.81 -0.25 38.55
CA ALA A 11 23.14 -1.56 38.77
C ALA A 11 23.94 -2.59 39.61
N LEU A 12 23.25 -3.51 40.31
CA LEU A 12 23.63 -4.94 40.44
C LEU A 12 22.50 -5.79 41.10
N ALA A 13 22.63 -7.12 41.06
CA ALA A 13 21.72 -8.07 41.68
C ALA A 13 22.33 -8.82 42.90
N ALA A 14 21.43 -9.22 43.81
CA ALA A 14 21.54 -10.34 44.75
C ALA A 14 22.43 -10.26 46.02
N LEU A 15 21.92 -10.94 47.05
CA LEU A 15 22.61 -11.49 48.24
C LEU A 15 23.25 -10.54 49.28
N PHE A 16 22.42 -10.04 50.19
CA PHE A 16 22.64 -10.26 51.62
C PHE A 16 21.32 -10.67 52.31
N ALA A 17 21.38 -11.63 53.22
CA ALA A 17 20.23 -12.12 53.97
C ALA A 17 20.28 -11.60 55.42
N ASP A 18 19.31 -10.77 55.82
CA ASP A 18 19.07 -10.41 57.22
C ASP A 18 17.79 -11.12 57.73
N PRO A 19 17.90 -12.07 58.69
CA PRO A 19 16.74 -12.76 59.26
C PRO A 19 15.86 -11.91 60.19
N ARG A 20 16.19 -10.62 60.44
CA ARG A 20 15.60 -9.82 61.53
C ARG A 20 14.58 -8.76 61.12
N LEU A 21 14.28 -8.63 59.83
CA LEU A 21 13.13 -7.87 59.33
C LEU A 21 11.89 -8.76 59.05
N ALA A 22 11.74 -9.85 59.80
CA ALA A 22 10.51 -10.64 59.89
C ALA A 22 9.41 -9.93 60.72
N ALA A 23 9.18 -8.64 60.45
CA ALA A 23 8.00 -7.93 60.92
C ALA A 23 6.87 -8.12 59.90
N THR A 24 5.70 -8.55 60.37
CA THR A 24 4.57 -8.93 59.49
C THR A 24 3.99 -7.74 58.74
N ALA A 25 4.47 -7.50 57.52
CA ALA A 25 3.69 -6.76 56.53
C ALA A 25 2.44 -7.59 56.17
N PRO A 26 1.21 -7.06 56.28
CA PRO A 26 0.04 -7.73 55.73
C PRO A 26 0.22 -7.82 54.22
N GLY A 27 0.27 -9.05 53.69
CA GLY A 27 0.58 -9.32 52.28
C GLY A 27 -0.33 -8.51 51.36
N ALA A 28 0.26 -7.60 50.57
CA ALA A 28 -0.45 -6.51 49.91
C ALA A 28 -1.54 -7.05 48.96
N PRO A 29 -2.84 -6.94 49.31
CA PRO A 29 -3.91 -7.51 48.48
C PRO A 29 -4.02 -6.77 47.14
N GLY A 30 -3.64 -5.49 47.14
CA GLY A 30 -3.75 -4.57 46.00
C GLY A 30 -3.11 -5.09 44.72
N LEU A 31 -1.87 -5.57 44.73
CA LEU A 31 -1.17 -5.91 43.49
C LEU A 31 -1.81 -7.09 42.73
N GLN A 32 -2.23 -8.14 43.45
CA GLN A 32 -2.94 -9.26 42.81
C GLN A 32 -4.37 -8.86 42.39
N PHE A 33 -5.09 -8.10 43.22
CA PHE A 33 -6.41 -7.58 42.82
C PHE A 33 -6.33 -6.61 41.62
N GLN A 34 -5.29 -5.78 41.53
CA GLN A 34 -5.07 -4.85 40.42
C GLN A 34 -4.80 -5.61 39.12
N ALA A 35 -3.83 -6.53 39.12
CA ALA A 35 -3.53 -7.34 37.93
C ALA A 35 -4.74 -8.17 37.45
N VAL A 36 -5.49 -8.79 38.38
CA VAL A 36 -6.73 -9.51 38.04
C VAL A 36 -7.80 -8.56 37.51
N SER A 37 -7.98 -7.38 38.11
CA SER A 37 -8.96 -6.39 37.64
C SER A 37 -8.62 -5.82 36.26
N GLN A 38 -7.34 -5.61 35.95
CA GLN A 38 -6.87 -5.19 34.63
C GLN A 38 -7.09 -6.29 33.58
N SER A 39 -6.75 -7.54 33.90
CA SER A 39 -7.04 -8.70 33.04
C SER A 39 -8.55 -8.86 32.77
N GLN A 40 -9.39 -8.66 33.79
CA GLN A 40 -10.84 -8.68 33.65
C GLN A 40 -11.40 -7.49 32.84
N GLN A 41 -10.82 -6.29 32.98
CA GLN A 41 -11.19 -5.12 32.18
C GLN A 41 -10.79 -5.27 30.71
N ALA A 42 -9.57 -5.76 30.44
CA ALA A 42 -9.11 -6.08 29.08
C ALA A 42 -9.99 -7.16 28.43
N ALA A 43 -10.30 -8.25 29.15
CA ALA A 43 -11.23 -9.28 28.67
C ALA A 43 -12.64 -8.74 28.39
N ALA A 44 -13.18 -7.89 29.27
CA ALA A 44 -14.49 -7.26 29.06
C ALA A 44 -14.48 -6.27 27.89
N SER A 45 -13.37 -5.55 27.67
CA SER A 45 -13.18 -4.62 26.55
C SER A 45 -13.07 -5.34 25.21
N ALA A 46 -12.28 -6.43 25.14
CA ALA A 46 -12.20 -7.28 23.95
C ALA A 46 -13.55 -7.95 23.64
N GLY A 47 -14.27 -8.43 24.66
CA GLY A 47 -15.63 -8.94 24.52
C GLY A 47 -16.63 -7.90 24.02
N ALA A 48 -16.52 -6.64 24.49
CA ALA A 48 -17.33 -5.53 24.00
C ALA A 48 -17.00 -5.18 22.53
N MET A 49 -15.73 -5.23 22.12
CA MET A 49 -15.36 -5.04 20.72
C MET A 49 -15.95 -6.15 19.83
N ALA A 50 -15.91 -7.41 20.23
CA ALA A 50 -16.55 -8.49 19.47
C ALA A 50 -18.07 -8.26 19.28
N VAL A 51 -18.76 -7.75 20.30
CA VAL A 51 -20.18 -7.35 20.19
C VAL A 51 -20.36 -6.20 19.20
N GLU A 52 -19.45 -5.22 19.16
CA GLU A 52 -19.50 -4.08 18.25
C GLU A 52 -19.23 -4.48 16.79
N LEU A 53 -18.25 -5.36 16.53
CA LEU A 53 -18.03 -5.93 15.20
C LEU A 53 -19.31 -6.65 14.70
N SER A 54 -19.94 -7.46 15.56
CA SER A 54 -21.22 -8.12 15.28
C SER A 54 -22.38 -7.14 15.08
N ARG A 55 -22.35 -5.97 15.73
CA ARG A 55 -23.33 -4.88 15.52
C ARG A 55 -23.15 -4.21 14.15
N LEU A 56 -21.91 -4.03 13.71
CA LEU A 56 -21.57 -3.49 12.38
C LEU A 56 -21.97 -4.47 11.28
N GLU A 57 -21.65 -5.76 11.44
CA GLU A 57 -22.14 -6.85 10.56
C GLU A 57 -23.68 -6.87 10.47
N ALA A 58 -24.38 -6.77 11.61
CA ALA A 58 -25.85 -6.72 11.66
C ALA A 58 -26.45 -5.44 11.04
N ALA A 59 -25.66 -4.38 10.89
CA ALA A 59 -26.05 -3.11 10.29
C ALA A 59 -25.65 -2.99 8.80
N SER A 60 -24.90 -3.95 8.26
CA SER A 60 -24.22 -3.86 6.96
C SER A 60 -23.22 -2.69 6.86
N ASP A 61 -22.64 -2.28 7.99
CA ASP A 61 -21.73 -1.15 8.13
C ASP A 61 -20.28 -1.61 7.96
N PHE A 62 -19.97 -2.09 6.75
CA PHE A 62 -18.72 -2.80 6.44
C PHE A 62 -17.50 -1.89 6.29
N GLU A 63 -17.69 -0.60 6.01
CA GLU A 63 -16.61 0.41 6.03
C GLU A 63 -16.10 0.63 7.47
N ALA A 64 -16.99 0.93 8.42
CA ALA A 64 -16.61 1.05 9.83
C ALA A 64 -16.11 -0.28 10.43
N LEU A 65 -16.55 -1.43 9.89
CA LEU A 65 -15.96 -2.73 10.23
C LEU A 65 -14.51 -2.84 9.76
N TYR A 66 -14.20 -2.42 8.52
CA TYR A 66 -12.83 -2.39 8.00
C TYR A 66 -11.94 -1.40 8.75
N ASP A 67 -12.45 -0.24 9.15
CA ASP A 67 -11.68 0.74 9.93
C ASP A 67 -11.11 0.14 11.23
N LEU A 68 -11.85 -0.76 11.87
CA LEU A 68 -11.44 -1.50 13.07
C LEU A 68 -10.45 -2.67 12.80
N MET A 69 -10.04 -2.91 11.54
CA MET A 69 -8.99 -3.89 11.25
C MET A 69 -7.60 -3.43 11.69
N HIS A 70 -6.77 -4.40 12.08
CA HIS A 70 -5.38 -4.18 12.46
C HIS A 70 -4.61 -3.52 11.30
N PRO A 71 -3.73 -2.52 11.54
CA PRO A 71 -3.00 -1.84 10.47
C PRO A 71 -2.18 -2.79 9.58
N GLY A 72 -1.49 -3.78 10.20
CA GLY A 72 -0.77 -4.82 9.46
C GLY A 72 -1.68 -5.78 8.66
N ALA A 73 -2.98 -5.81 8.95
CA ALA A 73 -3.96 -6.51 8.12
C ALA A 73 -4.42 -5.65 6.94
N LYS A 74 -4.75 -4.37 7.17
CA LYS A 74 -5.11 -3.41 6.11
C LYS A 74 -3.98 -3.20 5.08
N ALA A 75 -2.72 -3.40 5.49
CA ALA A 75 -1.56 -3.38 4.59
C ALA A 75 -1.53 -4.53 3.55
N VAL A 76 -2.29 -5.61 3.74
CA VAL A 76 -2.31 -6.78 2.83
C VAL A 76 -3.71 -7.30 2.47
N VAL A 77 -4.77 -6.69 3.02
CA VAL A 77 -6.17 -6.96 2.71
C VAL A 77 -6.84 -5.62 2.35
N PRO A 78 -7.22 -5.39 1.08
CA PRO A 78 -7.88 -4.16 0.66
C PRO A 78 -9.37 -4.14 1.07
N LEU A 79 -9.92 -2.92 1.19
CA LEU A 79 -11.28 -2.63 1.68
C LEU A 79 -12.37 -3.43 0.95
N GLU A 80 -12.29 -3.49 -0.37
CA GLU A 80 -13.32 -4.05 -1.25
C GLU A 80 -13.35 -5.58 -1.15
N ALA A 81 -12.19 -6.21 -0.92
CA ALA A 81 -12.10 -7.64 -0.66
C ALA A 81 -12.79 -8.03 0.66
N VAL A 82 -12.86 -7.11 1.62
CA VAL A 82 -13.61 -7.27 2.87
C VAL A 82 -15.09 -6.97 2.65
N ILE A 83 -15.42 -5.79 2.10
CA ILE A 83 -16.82 -5.38 1.84
C ILE A 83 -17.54 -6.41 0.97
N GLY A 84 -17.03 -6.72 -0.22
CA GLY A 84 -17.72 -7.61 -1.16
C GLY A 84 -17.84 -9.04 -0.66
N TRP A 85 -16.88 -9.53 0.15
CA TRP A 85 -17.03 -10.81 0.84
C TRP A 85 -18.19 -10.77 1.84
N TYR A 86 -18.26 -9.73 2.65
CA TYR A 86 -19.32 -9.56 3.63
C TYR A 86 -20.70 -9.33 3.00
N GLU A 87 -20.80 -8.51 1.96
CA GLU A 87 -22.03 -8.33 1.17
C GLU A 87 -22.52 -9.66 0.58
N ALA A 88 -21.63 -10.43 -0.04
CA ALA A 88 -21.97 -11.74 -0.61
C ALA A 88 -22.32 -12.78 0.45
N PHE A 89 -21.65 -12.75 1.62
CA PHE A 89 -21.95 -13.61 2.76
C PHE A 89 -23.30 -13.27 3.40
N PHE A 90 -23.68 -11.99 3.45
CA PHE A 90 -24.97 -11.53 3.98
C PHE A 90 -26.07 -11.33 2.91
N ALA A 91 -25.82 -11.65 1.65
CA ALA A 91 -26.77 -11.43 0.54
C ALA A 91 -28.12 -12.16 0.70
N ASN A 92 -28.14 -13.30 1.42
CA ASN A 92 -29.35 -14.12 1.65
C ASN A 92 -29.67 -14.36 3.14
N GLN A 93 -28.83 -13.87 4.04
CA GLN A 93 -28.90 -14.10 5.49
C GLN A 93 -28.55 -12.82 6.25
N ARG A 94 -29.08 -12.67 7.46
CA ARG A 94 -28.74 -11.56 8.35
C ARG A 94 -28.37 -12.07 9.73
N THR A 95 -27.63 -11.29 10.50
CA THR A 95 -27.22 -11.63 11.86
C THR A 95 -27.94 -10.78 12.91
N GLU A 96 -28.00 -11.28 14.15
CA GLU A 96 -28.33 -10.51 15.36
C GLU A 96 -27.06 -10.37 16.21
N PRO A 97 -26.92 -9.38 17.11
CA PRO A 97 -25.70 -9.23 17.92
C PRO A 97 -25.30 -10.52 18.67
N LEU A 98 -24.02 -10.90 18.59
CA LEU A 98 -23.50 -12.11 19.22
C LEU A 98 -23.61 -12.11 20.74
N THR A 99 -23.53 -13.31 21.31
CA THR A 99 -23.35 -13.50 22.76
C THR A 99 -21.94 -14.02 23.02
N VAL A 100 -21.11 -13.26 23.72
CA VAL A 100 -19.76 -13.70 24.13
C VAL A 100 -19.88 -14.84 25.15
N THR A 101 -19.23 -15.96 24.87
CA THR A 101 -19.22 -17.17 25.71
C THR A 101 -17.91 -17.34 26.48
N GLY A 102 -16.83 -16.67 26.06
CA GLY A 102 -15.58 -16.61 26.81
C GLY A 102 -14.53 -15.72 26.15
N VAL A 103 -13.49 -15.35 26.90
CA VAL A 103 -12.31 -14.63 26.39
C VAL A 103 -11.05 -15.26 27.01
N ALA A 104 -10.05 -15.53 26.17
CA ALA A 104 -8.74 -16.01 26.59
C ALA A 104 -7.63 -15.19 25.92
N PHE A 105 -6.52 -14.99 26.63
CA PHE A 105 -5.31 -14.36 26.06
C PHE A 105 -4.32 -15.44 25.64
N ILE A 106 -3.90 -15.39 24.38
CA ILE A 106 -3.02 -16.39 23.76
C ILE A 106 -1.90 -15.73 22.95
N THR A 107 -0.83 -16.48 22.68
CA THR A 107 0.04 -16.20 21.54
C THR A 107 -0.61 -16.79 20.29
N TRP A 108 -0.75 -15.98 19.24
CA TRP A 108 -1.43 -16.34 18.00
C TRP A 108 -0.64 -15.89 16.77
N THR A 109 -0.65 -16.71 15.72
CA THR A 109 0.00 -16.43 14.43
C THR A 109 -1.09 -16.24 13.37
N TRP A 110 -1.10 -15.12 12.67
CA TRP A 110 -2.08 -14.85 11.62
C TRP A 110 -1.70 -15.57 10.32
N GLY A 111 -2.59 -16.40 9.79
CA GLY A 111 -2.32 -17.28 8.64
C GLY A 111 -2.14 -16.59 7.28
N VAL A 112 -2.24 -15.26 7.21
CA VAL A 112 -2.08 -14.47 5.97
C VAL A 112 -0.64 -13.99 5.80
N THR A 113 -0.02 -13.43 6.86
CA THR A 113 1.37 -12.93 6.83
C THR A 113 2.36 -13.84 7.56
N GLY A 114 1.88 -14.70 8.47
CA GLY A 114 2.74 -15.42 9.41
C GLY A 114 3.21 -14.59 10.60
N GLU A 115 2.77 -13.34 10.73
CA GLU A 115 3.08 -12.50 11.90
C GLU A 115 2.49 -13.10 13.19
N THR A 116 3.23 -13.00 14.30
CA THR A 116 2.88 -13.64 15.57
C THR A 116 2.76 -12.62 16.70
N TYR A 117 1.56 -12.53 17.26
CA TYR A 117 1.18 -11.60 18.32
C TYR A 117 1.13 -12.33 19.67
N LEU A 118 1.77 -11.76 20.70
CA LEU A 118 2.02 -12.47 21.96
C LEU A 118 0.89 -12.37 23.00
N ASN A 119 -0.06 -11.45 22.82
CA ASN A 119 -1.17 -11.17 23.74
C ASN A 119 -2.52 -10.97 23.02
N THR A 120 -2.84 -11.87 22.09
CA THR A 120 -4.10 -11.82 21.33
C THR A 120 -5.27 -12.25 22.22
N ALA A 121 -6.33 -11.44 22.27
CA ALA A 121 -7.60 -11.83 22.87
C ALA A 121 -8.36 -12.73 21.88
N GLN A 122 -8.41 -14.03 22.17
CA GLN A 122 -9.31 -14.96 21.52
C GLN A 122 -10.68 -14.86 22.22
N VAL A 123 -11.66 -14.27 21.54
CA VAL A 123 -13.04 -14.12 22.04
C VAL A 123 -13.91 -15.21 21.41
N SER A 124 -14.47 -16.08 22.24
CA SER A 124 -15.44 -17.11 21.85
C SER A 124 -16.86 -16.56 21.96
N PHE A 125 -17.73 -16.91 21.02
CA PHE A 125 -19.10 -16.40 20.95
C PHE A 125 -20.09 -17.37 20.31
N ASP A 126 -21.37 -17.12 20.56
CA ASP A 126 -22.51 -17.69 19.83
C ASP A 126 -23.13 -16.58 18.93
N GLN A 127 -23.09 -16.78 17.61
CA GLN A 127 -23.61 -15.86 16.60
C GLN A 127 -24.96 -16.36 16.05
N PRO A 128 -26.06 -15.60 16.19
CA PRO A 128 -27.34 -15.95 15.57
C PRO A 128 -27.41 -15.51 14.11
N TYR A 129 -27.76 -16.43 13.21
CA TYR A 129 -28.06 -16.12 11.82
C TYR A 129 -29.53 -16.38 11.50
N ILE A 130 -30.10 -15.60 10.57
CA ILE A 130 -31.46 -15.77 10.05
C ILE A 130 -31.38 -15.83 8.53
N GLU A 131 -31.58 -17.02 7.97
CA GLU A 131 -31.65 -17.30 6.54
C GLU A 131 -33.05 -17.84 6.21
N ASN A 132 -33.72 -17.31 5.18
CA ASN A 132 -35.06 -17.76 4.74
C ASN A 132 -36.13 -17.85 5.87
N GLY A 133 -35.96 -17.06 6.96
CA GLY A 133 -36.82 -17.07 8.14
C GLY A 133 -36.51 -18.15 9.18
N VAL A 134 -35.54 -19.04 8.93
CA VAL A 134 -35.00 -20.00 9.90
C VAL A 134 -33.89 -19.32 10.70
N ARG A 135 -34.01 -19.34 12.03
CA ARG A 135 -32.96 -18.83 12.94
C ARG A 135 -32.06 -19.98 13.39
N THR A 136 -30.78 -19.89 13.08
CA THR A 136 -29.72 -20.77 13.58
C THR A 136 -28.85 -20.02 14.60
N VAL A 137 -28.01 -20.76 15.33
CA VAL A 137 -26.96 -20.20 16.18
C VAL A 137 -25.69 -21.00 15.91
N GLN A 138 -24.58 -20.30 15.66
CA GLN A 138 -23.29 -20.88 15.33
C GLN A 138 -22.23 -20.39 16.32
N ALA A 139 -21.53 -21.31 16.95
CA ALA A 139 -20.38 -20.98 17.79
C ALA A 139 -19.19 -20.57 16.92
N GLY A 140 -18.46 -19.53 17.34
CA GLY A 140 -17.31 -18.98 16.62
C GLY A 140 -16.25 -18.38 17.55
N THR A 141 -15.13 -17.95 16.96
CA THR A 141 -14.04 -17.26 17.67
C THR A 141 -13.46 -16.15 16.81
N VAL A 142 -13.24 -14.96 17.38
CA VAL A 142 -12.48 -13.86 16.77
C VAL A 142 -11.17 -13.64 17.52
N HIS A 143 -10.13 -13.24 16.80
CA HIS A 143 -8.82 -12.91 17.35
C HIS A 143 -8.63 -11.38 17.28
N LEU A 144 -8.44 -10.75 18.44
CA LEU A 144 -8.26 -9.31 18.57
C LEU A 144 -6.87 -8.99 19.13
N VAL A 145 -6.21 -7.99 18.55
CA VAL A 145 -4.90 -7.48 19.01
C VAL A 145 -5.09 -6.05 19.50
N GLU A 146 -4.43 -5.70 20.60
CA GLU A 146 -4.49 -4.36 21.20
C GLU A 146 -3.58 -3.40 20.42
N THR A 147 -4.11 -2.23 20.07
CA THR A 147 -3.43 -1.14 19.37
C THR A 147 -3.65 0.18 20.10
N ASP A 148 -2.96 1.26 19.71
CA ASP A 148 -3.18 2.60 20.28
C ASP A 148 -4.62 3.13 20.07
N ALA A 149 -5.35 2.58 19.09
CA ALA A 149 -6.78 2.87 18.84
C ALA A 149 -7.74 1.92 19.59
N GLY A 150 -7.24 0.92 20.30
CA GLY A 150 -8.01 -0.14 20.97
C GLY A 150 -7.88 -1.51 20.28
N TRP A 151 -8.86 -2.39 20.51
CA TRP A 151 -8.88 -3.76 19.96
C TRP A 151 -9.15 -3.77 18.45
N ALA A 152 -8.22 -4.30 17.68
CA ALA A 152 -8.33 -4.43 16.23
C ALA A 152 -8.40 -5.90 15.78
N TRP A 153 -9.14 -6.17 14.70
CA TRP A 153 -9.40 -7.52 14.18
C TRP A 153 -8.69 -7.82 12.85
N PHE A 154 -8.80 -9.06 12.37
CA PHE A 154 -8.10 -9.57 11.19
C PHE A 154 -9.04 -10.30 10.24
N PHE A 155 -9.03 -9.92 8.96
CA PHE A 155 -9.78 -10.60 7.91
C PHE A 155 -9.01 -11.81 7.36
N GLY A 156 -9.73 -12.92 7.13
CA GLY A 156 -9.19 -14.11 6.48
C GLY A 156 -8.31 -15.01 7.35
N ALA A 157 -8.48 -16.33 7.17
CA ALA A 157 -7.79 -17.36 7.93
C ALA A 157 -6.47 -17.82 7.30
N SER A 158 -6.25 -17.57 6.01
CA SER A 158 -5.04 -17.94 5.27
C SER A 158 -4.78 -16.99 4.10
N ARG A 159 -3.51 -16.89 3.66
CA ARG A 159 -3.13 -16.08 2.49
C ARG A 159 -3.96 -16.42 1.25
N ALA A 160 -4.07 -17.71 0.92
CA ALA A 160 -4.86 -18.18 -0.23
C ALA A 160 -6.36 -17.84 -0.15
N PHE A 161 -6.96 -17.74 1.05
CA PHE A 161 -8.34 -17.26 1.18
C PHE A 161 -8.43 -15.76 0.88
N VAL A 162 -7.48 -14.96 1.37
CA VAL A 162 -7.40 -13.52 1.07
C VAL A 162 -7.19 -13.30 -0.42
N ASP A 163 -6.31 -14.07 -1.07
CA ASP A 163 -6.09 -14.00 -2.52
C ASP A 163 -7.33 -14.37 -3.34
N GLU A 164 -8.09 -15.39 -2.92
CA GLU A 164 -9.39 -15.70 -3.54
C GLU A 164 -10.36 -14.52 -3.36
N GLN A 165 -10.45 -13.91 -2.17
CA GLN A 165 -11.40 -12.82 -1.93
C GLN A 165 -10.99 -11.52 -2.64
N ILE A 166 -9.69 -11.26 -2.78
CA ILE A 166 -9.14 -10.23 -3.68
C ILE A 166 -9.59 -10.52 -5.12
N GLY A 167 -9.26 -11.70 -5.67
CA GLY A 167 -9.65 -12.06 -7.03
C GLY A 167 -11.18 -12.10 -7.29
N ARG A 168 -11.99 -12.25 -6.23
CA ARG A 168 -13.44 -12.44 -6.30
C ARG A 168 -14.28 -11.21 -5.95
N TYR A 169 -13.76 -10.28 -5.14
CA TYR A 169 -14.45 -9.07 -4.70
C TYR A 169 -13.74 -7.76 -5.06
N LEU A 170 -12.58 -7.83 -5.70
CA LEU A 170 -12.06 -6.75 -6.55
C LEU A 170 -12.35 -6.81 -8.08
N PRO A 171 -13.12 -7.76 -8.68
CA PRO A 171 -13.34 -7.79 -10.13
C PRO A 171 -14.26 -6.63 -10.57
N GLY A 172 -13.64 -5.49 -10.87
CA GLY A 172 -14.30 -4.24 -11.28
C GLY A 172 -14.24 -3.08 -10.28
N ALA A 173 -13.45 -3.19 -9.20
CA ALA A 173 -13.18 -2.08 -8.28
C ALA A 173 -11.70 -1.65 -8.30
N TYR A 174 -10.76 -2.59 -8.02
CA TYR A 174 -9.31 -2.42 -8.33
C TYR A 174 -8.70 -3.60 -9.09
N ALA A 175 -9.52 -4.50 -9.65
CA ALA A 175 -9.12 -5.16 -10.89
C ALA A 175 -9.08 -4.10 -12.00
N SER A 176 -7.94 -3.42 -12.11
CA SER A 176 -7.45 -2.78 -13.32
C SER A 176 -8.44 -1.87 -14.07
N PHE A 177 -8.39 -0.55 -13.85
CA PHE A 177 -8.77 0.42 -14.90
C PHE A 177 -8.10 0.06 -16.24
N PHE A 178 -6.93 -0.56 -16.11
CA PHE A 178 -6.10 -1.21 -17.11
C PHE A 178 -6.22 -2.74 -16.97
N PRO A 179 -6.70 -3.50 -17.98
CA PRO A 179 -6.81 -4.97 -17.89
C PRO A 179 -5.46 -5.70 -17.95
N ASN A 180 -4.35 -4.97 -18.01
CA ASN A 180 -2.97 -5.47 -18.03
C ASN A 180 -2.42 -5.52 -16.58
N PRO A 181 -1.90 -6.67 -16.09
CA PRO A 181 -1.34 -6.78 -14.73
C PRO A 181 -0.16 -5.84 -14.44
N LEU A 182 0.59 -5.43 -15.46
CA LEU A 182 1.68 -4.47 -15.38
C LEU A 182 1.18 -3.10 -14.93
N ASP A 183 0.28 -2.52 -15.72
CA ASP A 183 -0.36 -1.23 -15.46
C ASP A 183 -1.08 -1.24 -14.10
N ALA A 184 -1.62 -2.40 -13.69
CA ALA A 184 -2.25 -2.59 -12.38
C ALA A 184 -1.26 -2.51 -11.20
N ASP A 185 -0.02 -2.98 -11.37
CA ASP A 185 1.01 -2.96 -10.32
C ASP A 185 1.62 -1.55 -10.15
N VAL A 186 1.91 -0.86 -11.26
CA VAL A 186 2.30 0.56 -11.27
C VAL A 186 1.23 1.43 -10.62
N ASN A 187 -0.04 1.22 -10.96
CA ASN A 187 -1.16 1.89 -10.30
C ASN A 187 -1.21 1.61 -8.78
N GLY A 188 -0.98 0.34 -8.40
CA GLY A 188 -0.98 -0.10 -7.01
C GLY A 188 0.14 0.52 -6.19
N PHE A 189 1.33 0.75 -6.78
CA PHE A 189 2.42 1.50 -6.16
C PHE A 189 2.01 2.95 -5.86
N TRP A 190 1.46 3.66 -6.85
CA TRP A 190 1.08 5.06 -6.69
C TRP A 190 -0.07 5.27 -5.70
N PHE A 191 -1.08 4.41 -5.72
CA PHE A 191 -2.16 4.42 -4.72
C PHE A 191 -1.61 4.31 -3.28
N ARG A 192 -0.70 3.35 -3.03
CA ARG A 192 -0.05 3.19 -1.71
C ARG A 192 0.78 4.43 -1.35
N THR A 193 1.58 4.92 -2.28
CA THR A 193 2.50 6.06 -2.10
C THR A 193 1.76 7.35 -1.73
N MET A 194 0.75 7.73 -2.51
CA MET A 194 -0.01 8.98 -2.28
C MET A 194 -0.79 8.90 -0.96
N THR A 195 -1.49 7.77 -0.73
CA THR A 195 -2.25 7.53 0.50
C THR A 195 -1.36 7.57 1.75
N ALA A 196 -0.14 7.02 1.68
CA ALA A 196 0.81 7.02 2.79
C ALA A 196 1.37 8.42 3.14
N ASN A 197 1.36 9.34 2.18
CA ASN A 197 1.76 10.74 2.37
C ASN A 197 0.57 11.67 2.69
N GLY A 198 -0.65 11.15 2.69
CA GLY A 198 -1.88 11.88 3.02
C GLY A 198 -2.51 12.63 1.84
N GLY A 199 -2.03 12.42 0.62
CA GLY A 199 -2.63 12.95 -0.60
C GLY A 199 -3.76 12.05 -1.13
N GLU A 200 -4.70 12.65 -1.85
CA GLU A 200 -5.64 11.90 -2.72
C GLU A 200 -4.92 11.41 -3.99
N TYR A 201 -5.42 10.35 -4.61
CA TYR A 201 -4.89 9.83 -5.88
C TYR A 201 -6.04 9.34 -6.76
N LEU A 202 -6.08 9.86 -7.99
CA LEU A 202 -6.88 9.33 -9.08
C LEU A 202 -5.92 8.65 -10.07
N PRO A 203 -6.26 7.49 -10.65
CA PRO A 203 -5.42 6.86 -11.66
C PRO A 203 -5.50 7.58 -13.01
N PRO A 204 -4.58 7.30 -13.96
CA PRO A 204 -4.76 7.64 -15.36
C PRO A 204 -6.10 7.07 -15.88
N ALA A 205 -6.74 7.80 -16.80
CA ALA A 205 -8.01 7.38 -17.41
C ALA A 205 -7.86 6.16 -18.36
N GLY A 206 -6.63 5.79 -18.72
CA GLY A 206 -6.33 4.59 -19.49
C GLY A 206 -4.84 4.45 -19.82
N VAL A 207 -4.45 3.24 -20.24
CA VAL A 207 -3.18 2.90 -20.88
C VAL A 207 -3.55 2.24 -22.21
N VAL A 208 -3.41 2.99 -23.31
CA VAL A 208 -4.11 2.71 -24.57
C VAL A 208 -3.13 2.54 -25.73
N GLY A 209 -3.05 1.31 -26.26
CA GLY A 209 -2.29 1.00 -27.46
C GLY A 209 -2.98 1.55 -28.72
N LEU A 210 -2.18 2.09 -29.63
CA LEU A 210 -2.60 2.70 -30.89
C LEU A 210 -1.93 1.98 -32.08
N ASP A 211 -2.72 1.35 -32.94
CA ASP A 211 -2.23 0.73 -34.19
C ASP A 211 -2.19 1.71 -35.38
N ALA A 212 -2.71 2.93 -35.21
CA ALA A 212 -2.89 3.94 -36.26
C ALA A 212 -3.07 5.36 -35.68
N PRO A 213 -2.84 6.42 -36.48
CA PRO A 213 -3.01 7.81 -36.04
C PRO A 213 -4.43 8.09 -35.51
N THR A 214 -4.49 8.55 -34.25
CA THR A 214 -5.73 8.60 -33.45
C THR A 214 -5.89 9.96 -32.80
N LEU A 215 -7.13 10.46 -32.72
CA LEU A 215 -7.45 11.73 -32.08
C LEU A 215 -7.64 11.53 -30.57
N THR A 216 -6.72 12.08 -29.77
CA THR A 216 -6.75 12.14 -28.30
C THR A 216 -7.14 13.54 -27.84
N GLY A 217 -7.28 13.75 -26.53
CA GLY A 217 -7.47 15.08 -25.93
C GLY A 217 -6.31 16.04 -26.19
N CYS A 218 -5.10 15.51 -26.41
CA CYS A 218 -3.90 16.27 -26.75
C CYS A 218 -3.73 16.53 -28.26
N GLY A 219 -4.59 15.97 -29.12
CA GLY A 219 -4.59 16.21 -30.57
C GLY A 219 -4.47 14.92 -31.38
N LEU A 220 -3.95 15.01 -32.61
CA LEU A 220 -3.68 13.82 -33.42
C LEU A 220 -2.36 13.18 -32.95
N ALA A 221 -2.47 12.05 -32.25
CA ALA A 221 -1.34 11.20 -31.95
C ALA A 221 -1.00 10.34 -33.18
N ASP A 222 0.26 10.36 -33.62
CA ASP A 222 0.77 9.46 -34.66
C ASP A 222 1.78 8.49 -34.02
N PRO A 223 1.49 7.17 -33.99
CA PRO A 223 2.40 6.14 -33.47
C PRO A 223 3.82 6.19 -34.06
N ALA A 224 3.99 6.72 -35.28
CA ALA A 224 5.29 6.83 -35.93
C ALA A 224 6.15 8.03 -35.43
N GLU A 225 5.55 9.00 -34.74
CA GLU A 225 6.22 10.23 -34.27
C GLU A 225 6.33 10.28 -32.73
N ALA A 226 5.40 9.65 -32.00
CA ALA A 226 5.40 9.58 -30.53
C ALA A 226 5.09 8.12 -30.07
N PRO A 227 6.11 7.31 -29.74
CA PRO A 227 5.95 5.88 -29.48
C PRO A 227 5.31 5.54 -28.11
N ALA A 228 5.44 6.45 -27.14
CA ALA A 228 4.68 6.50 -25.90
C ALA A 228 4.53 7.98 -25.48
N PHE A 229 3.44 8.33 -24.79
CA PHE A 229 3.25 9.63 -24.10
C PHE A 229 2.05 9.62 -23.16
N TYR A 230 2.12 10.36 -22.06
CA TYR A 230 0.98 10.76 -21.23
C TYR A 230 0.30 12.03 -21.75
N CYS A 231 -1.03 12.00 -21.90
CA CYS A 231 -1.81 13.18 -22.25
C CYS A 231 -2.41 13.87 -21.00
N THR A 232 -1.90 15.07 -20.70
CA THR A 232 -2.37 15.89 -19.57
C THR A 232 -3.81 16.43 -19.69
N LEU A 233 -4.42 16.36 -20.88
CA LEU A 233 -5.76 16.92 -21.15
C LEU A 233 -6.91 15.91 -21.06
N ASP A 234 -6.63 14.60 -21.17
CA ASP A 234 -7.59 13.50 -20.96
C ASP A 234 -7.10 12.47 -19.93
N GLN A 235 -5.97 12.74 -19.29
CA GLN A 235 -5.28 11.90 -18.29
C GLN A 235 -5.00 10.46 -18.77
N THR A 236 -4.85 10.24 -20.09
CA THR A 236 -4.61 8.91 -20.67
C THR A 236 -3.15 8.74 -21.10
N ILE A 237 -2.55 7.59 -20.78
CA ILE A 237 -1.27 7.13 -21.33
C ILE A 237 -1.53 6.45 -22.67
N TYR A 238 -0.82 6.85 -23.72
CA TYR A 238 -0.93 6.31 -25.07
C TYR A 238 0.40 5.71 -25.53
N TYR A 239 0.36 4.67 -26.38
CA TYR A 239 1.56 4.05 -26.94
C TYR A 239 1.35 3.39 -28.30
N ASP A 240 2.41 3.25 -29.10
CA ASP A 240 2.44 2.42 -30.31
C ASP A 240 2.52 0.93 -29.94
N THR A 241 1.60 0.12 -30.46
CA THR A 241 1.61 -1.33 -30.26
C THR A 241 2.83 -1.99 -30.93
N GLY A 242 3.33 -1.41 -32.02
CA GLY A 242 4.55 -1.85 -32.70
C GLY A 242 5.80 -1.61 -31.86
N PHE A 243 5.94 -0.41 -31.29
CA PHE A 243 7.01 -0.03 -30.38
C PHE A 243 7.02 -0.90 -29.13
N ARG A 244 5.86 -1.13 -28.49
CA ARG A 244 5.75 -2.06 -27.35
C ARG A 244 6.36 -3.43 -27.70
N ALA A 245 5.90 -4.05 -28.78
CA ALA A 245 6.41 -5.35 -29.21
C ALA A 245 7.91 -5.31 -29.58
N LEU A 246 8.41 -4.18 -30.07
CA LEU A 246 9.84 -3.97 -30.34
C LEU A 246 10.67 -3.85 -29.05
N VAL A 247 10.17 -3.18 -28.01
CA VAL A 247 10.82 -3.11 -26.68
C VAL A 247 10.85 -4.50 -26.04
N GLU A 248 9.72 -5.21 -26.02
CA GLU A 248 9.60 -6.59 -25.54
C GLU A 248 10.52 -7.57 -26.32
N GLU A 249 10.77 -7.36 -27.61
CA GLU A 249 11.72 -8.17 -28.42
C GLU A 249 13.20 -7.81 -28.16
N ARG A 250 13.51 -6.55 -27.82
CA ARG A 250 14.88 -5.99 -27.93
C ARG A 250 15.57 -5.66 -26.62
N ALA A 251 14.81 -5.24 -25.62
CA ALA A 251 15.29 -4.92 -24.29
C ALA A 251 14.79 -5.93 -23.27
N GLY A 252 13.54 -6.37 -23.41
CA GLY A 252 12.86 -7.37 -22.58
C GLY A 252 11.51 -6.87 -22.06
N ASP A 253 10.82 -7.66 -21.24
CA ASP A 253 9.48 -7.30 -20.77
C ASP A 253 9.49 -6.30 -19.60
N PHE A 254 10.50 -6.30 -18.72
CA PHE A 254 10.61 -5.25 -17.71
C PHE A 254 11.00 -3.89 -18.31
N ALA A 255 11.74 -3.87 -19.42
CA ALA A 255 11.93 -2.62 -20.17
C ALA A 255 10.59 -1.97 -20.56
N TRP A 256 9.57 -2.76 -20.96
CA TRP A 256 8.23 -2.22 -21.22
C TRP A 256 7.54 -1.72 -19.94
N VAL A 257 7.75 -2.38 -18.80
CA VAL A 257 7.29 -1.88 -17.49
C VAL A 257 7.86 -0.49 -17.20
N SER A 258 9.15 -0.28 -17.49
CA SER A 258 9.82 1.02 -17.28
C SER A 258 9.28 2.14 -18.18
N VAL A 259 8.76 1.85 -19.39
CA VAL A 259 8.03 2.85 -20.21
C VAL A 259 6.78 3.31 -19.48
N VAL A 260 5.92 2.35 -19.09
CA VAL A 260 4.63 2.65 -18.46
C VAL A 260 4.81 3.36 -17.12
N ALA A 261 5.84 3.01 -16.35
CA ALA A 261 6.19 3.69 -15.10
C ALA A 261 6.68 5.14 -15.30
N HIS A 262 7.42 5.43 -16.38
CA HIS A 262 7.86 6.78 -16.74
C HIS A 262 6.66 7.67 -17.11
N GLU A 263 5.76 7.18 -17.98
CA GLU A 263 4.52 7.90 -18.33
C GLU A 263 3.60 8.12 -17.11
N TRP A 264 3.61 7.20 -16.14
CA TRP A 264 2.94 7.39 -14.85
C TRP A 264 3.58 8.50 -14.01
N GLY A 265 4.90 8.71 -14.14
CA GLY A 265 5.59 9.85 -13.53
C GLY A 265 5.01 11.18 -14.00
N HIS A 266 4.75 11.33 -15.30
CA HIS A 266 4.08 12.52 -15.86
C HIS A 266 2.64 12.68 -15.37
N HIS A 267 1.91 11.57 -15.19
CA HIS A 267 0.59 11.60 -14.56
C HIS A 267 0.65 12.13 -13.12
N ILE A 268 1.58 11.66 -12.29
CA ILE A 268 1.76 12.14 -10.91
C ILE A 268 2.19 13.61 -10.87
N GLN A 269 3.03 14.05 -11.81
CA GLN A 269 3.38 15.47 -11.99
C GLN A 269 2.17 16.34 -12.36
N THR A 270 1.14 15.77 -13.00
CA THR A 270 -0.17 16.42 -13.22
C THR A 270 -1.04 16.45 -11.97
N GLU A 271 -1.18 15.33 -11.25
CA GLU A 271 -2.01 15.27 -10.03
C GLU A 271 -1.49 16.21 -8.93
N LEU A 272 -0.16 16.28 -8.75
CA LEU A 272 0.52 17.23 -7.86
C LEU A 272 0.53 18.68 -8.41
N GLY A 273 -0.14 18.92 -9.53
CA GLY A 273 -0.37 20.25 -10.09
C GLY A 273 0.87 20.97 -10.62
N LEU A 274 2.00 20.27 -10.81
CA LEU A 274 3.28 20.89 -11.17
C LEU A 274 3.22 21.58 -12.55
N PHE A 275 2.37 21.10 -13.46
CA PHE A 275 2.11 21.72 -14.75
C PHE A 275 1.15 22.92 -14.72
N ASN A 276 0.53 23.26 -13.57
CA ASN A 276 -0.38 24.42 -13.47
C ASN A 276 0.35 25.78 -13.47
N SER A 277 1.69 25.82 -13.42
CA SER A 277 2.46 27.07 -13.48
C SER A 277 2.68 27.64 -14.88
N GLY A 278 2.02 27.09 -15.91
CA GLY A 278 2.04 27.58 -17.29
C GLY A 278 2.43 26.50 -18.30
N PRO A 279 2.50 26.81 -19.61
CA PRO A 279 3.04 25.85 -20.59
C PRO A 279 4.47 25.44 -20.20
N MET A 280 4.86 24.19 -20.53
CA MET A 280 6.11 23.49 -20.13
C MET A 280 7.41 24.10 -20.71
N ARG A 281 7.53 25.44 -20.73
CA ARG A 281 8.66 26.18 -21.29
C ARG A 281 8.98 27.40 -20.44
N ALA A 282 10.03 27.27 -19.63
CA ALA A 282 11.03 28.33 -19.61
C ALA A 282 11.49 28.59 -21.07
N ASN A 283 11.83 29.83 -21.43
CA ASN A 283 12.16 30.22 -22.82
C ASN A 283 13.45 29.56 -23.36
N ASP A 284 14.10 28.70 -22.58
CA ASP A 284 15.33 27.96 -22.88
C ASP A 284 15.15 26.42 -22.78
N GLY A 285 13.91 25.93 -22.63
CA GLY A 285 13.56 24.50 -22.57
C GLY A 285 14.07 23.71 -21.35
N THR A 286 14.96 24.30 -20.54
CA THR A 286 15.55 23.66 -19.35
C THR A 286 14.52 23.09 -18.37
N TYR A 287 13.34 23.70 -18.30
CA TYR A 287 12.23 23.24 -17.48
C TYR A 287 11.72 21.86 -17.91
N ALA A 288 11.59 21.60 -19.22
CA ALA A 288 11.04 20.35 -19.75
C ALA A 288 11.91 19.15 -19.34
N VAL A 289 13.22 19.21 -19.65
CA VAL A 289 14.19 18.13 -19.32
C VAL A 289 14.21 17.81 -17.81
N THR A 290 13.90 18.76 -16.92
CA THR A 290 13.77 18.46 -15.48
C THR A 290 12.57 17.55 -15.16
N PHE A 291 11.42 17.68 -15.85
CA PHE A 291 10.28 16.78 -15.66
C PHE A 291 10.53 15.39 -16.25
N GLU A 292 11.21 15.32 -17.38
CA GLU A 292 11.64 14.07 -18.04
C GLU A 292 12.58 13.26 -17.13
N LEU A 293 13.60 13.92 -16.58
CA LEU A 293 14.54 13.30 -15.64
C LEU A 293 13.87 12.96 -14.30
N GLN A 294 12.92 13.78 -13.82
CA GLN A 294 12.14 13.39 -12.66
C GLN A 294 11.27 12.15 -12.97
N ALA A 295 10.62 12.06 -14.13
CA ALA A 295 9.81 10.90 -14.52
C ALA A 295 10.66 9.62 -14.62
N ASP A 296 11.90 9.70 -15.13
CA ASP A 296 12.89 8.60 -15.06
C ASP A 296 13.18 8.18 -13.62
N CYS A 297 13.38 9.14 -12.71
CA CYS A 297 13.59 8.87 -11.29
C CYS A 297 12.36 8.21 -10.65
N LEU A 298 11.15 8.67 -10.96
CA LEU A 298 9.91 8.07 -10.45
C LEU A 298 9.70 6.63 -10.96
N ALA A 299 10.09 6.34 -12.21
CA ALA A 299 10.14 4.97 -12.74
C ALA A 299 11.18 4.09 -11.99
N GLY A 300 12.34 4.65 -11.67
CA GLY A 300 13.35 4.00 -10.82
C GLY A 300 12.84 3.71 -9.40
N ALA A 301 12.12 4.65 -8.80
CA ALA A 301 11.53 4.50 -7.47
C ALA A 301 10.41 3.44 -7.43
N TYR A 302 9.61 3.32 -8.50
CA TYR A 302 8.71 2.18 -8.70
C TYR A 302 9.51 0.85 -8.81
N THR A 303 10.60 0.84 -9.58
CA THR A 303 11.47 -0.35 -9.76
C THR A 303 12.05 -0.83 -8.43
N GLN A 304 12.39 0.08 -7.51
CA GLN A 304 12.82 -0.26 -6.14
C GLN A 304 11.72 -0.98 -5.34
N ASP A 305 10.48 -0.49 -5.36
CA ASP A 305 9.33 -1.14 -4.69
C ASP A 305 8.99 -2.50 -5.34
N ALA A 306 9.16 -2.63 -6.66
CA ALA A 306 9.02 -3.89 -7.38
C ALA A 306 10.10 -4.92 -6.99
N GLU A 307 11.38 -4.52 -6.91
CA GLU A 307 12.46 -5.41 -6.43
C GLU A 307 12.22 -5.82 -4.96
N ALA A 308 11.88 -4.86 -4.09
CA ALA A 308 11.63 -5.11 -2.67
C ALA A 308 10.43 -6.05 -2.41
N ARG A 309 9.45 -6.09 -3.33
CA ARG A 309 8.34 -7.05 -3.32
C ARG A 309 8.69 -8.43 -3.92
N GLY A 310 9.86 -8.57 -4.54
CA GLY A 310 10.25 -9.78 -5.28
C GLY A 310 9.46 -9.96 -6.58
N TRP A 311 9.16 -8.85 -7.27
CA TRP A 311 8.40 -8.82 -8.53
C TRP A 311 9.29 -8.86 -9.78
N LEU A 312 10.59 -8.59 -9.62
CA LEU A 312 11.59 -8.59 -10.71
C LEU A 312 12.28 -9.94 -10.87
N ASP A 313 12.59 -10.32 -12.10
CA ASP A 313 13.45 -11.45 -12.44
C ASP A 313 14.95 -11.02 -12.58
N PRO A 314 15.91 -11.97 -12.67
CA PRO A 314 17.34 -11.67 -12.78
C PRO A 314 17.78 -11.11 -14.16
N GLY A 315 17.38 -9.88 -14.47
CA GLY A 315 17.84 -9.13 -15.65
C GLY A 315 17.18 -7.76 -15.78
N ASP A 316 15.95 -7.64 -15.31
CA ASP A 316 15.00 -6.53 -15.41
C ASP A 316 15.61 -5.12 -15.27
N ILE A 317 16.50 -4.93 -14.30
CA ILE A 317 17.16 -3.63 -14.03
C ILE A 317 18.12 -3.25 -15.18
N ASP A 318 18.86 -4.22 -15.73
CA ASP A 318 19.70 -4.01 -16.92
C ASP A 318 18.84 -3.75 -18.17
N GLU A 319 17.63 -4.33 -18.27
CA GLU A 319 16.68 -4.06 -19.36
C GLU A 319 16.15 -2.62 -19.34
N ALA A 320 15.74 -2.15 -18.15
CA ALA A 320 15.32 -0.77 -17.95
C ALA A 320 16.47 0.22 -18.23
N ILE A 321 17.68 -0.05 -17.74
CA ILE A 321 18.87 0.78 -18.03
C ILE A 321 19.19 0.80 -19.53
N LEU A 322 19.07 -0.33 -20.23
CA LEU A 322 19.28 -0.43 -21.67
C LEU A 322 18.28 0.44 -22.45
N LEU A 323 17.00 0.40 -22.09
CA LEU A 323 15.97 1.22 -22.70
C LEU A 323 16.16 2.72 -22.40
N THR A 324 16.37 3.08 -21.14
CA THR A 324 16.60 4.48 -20.71
C THR A 324 17.88 5.06 -21.33
N THR A 325 18.88 4.21 -21.59
CA THR A 325 20.06 4.58 -22.41
C THR A 325 19.66 4.89 -23.86
N ALA A 326 18.83 4.05 -24.47
CA ALA A 326 18.43 4.16 -25.87
C ALA A 326 17.45 5.34 -26.14
N ALA A 327 16.65 5.73 -25.14
CA ALA A 327 15.69 6.84 -25.18
C ALA A 327 16.30 8.21 -24.81
N GLY A 328 17.62 8.30 -24.66
CA GLY A 328 18.32 9.56 -24.45
C GLY A 328 18.55 10.36 -25.73
N ASP A 329 18.58 11.69 -25.62
CA ASP A 329 18.68 12.59 -26.76
C ASP A 329 19.94 12.37 -27.64
N PRO A 330 19.81 12.46 -28.98
CA PRO A 330 20.95 12.41 -29.89
C PRO A 330 22.03 13.47 -29.60
N THR A 331 23.30 13.09 -29.77
CA THR A 331 24.45 13.99 -29.56
C THR A 331 24.34 15.26 -30.44
N GLY A 332 24.10 16.40 -29.80
CA GLY A 332 23.92 17.69 -30.46
C GLY A 332 22.51 18.27 -30.34
N THR A 333 21.55 17.52 -29.81
CA THR A 333 20.31 18.10 -29.27
C THR A 333 20.65 19.14 -28.20
N THR A 334 20.01 20.30 -28.29
CA THR A 334 20.13 21.39 -27.31
C THR A 334 18.98 21.33 -26.32
N VAL A 335 19.19 21.82 -25.11
CA VAL A 335 18.17 21.80 -24.03
C VAL A 335 16.94 22.68 -24.32
N ASP A 336 17.04 23.60 -25.29
CA ASP A 336 15.93 24.41 -25.81
C ASP A 336 15.17 23.75 -26.98
N ASN A 337 15.58 22.55 -27.42
CA ASN A 337 14.79 21.75 -28.35
C ASN A 337 13.46 21.36 -27.66
N PRO A 338 12.29 21.62 -28.26
CA PRO A 338 10.99 21.27 -27.68
C PRO A 338 10.75 19.75 -27.53
N ASN A 339 11.62 18.92 -28.10
CA ASN A 339 11.59 17.46 -28.03
C ASN A 339 12.90 16.93 -27.38
N ALA A 340 13.41 17.62 -26.34
CA ALA A 340 14.57 17.18 -25.57
C ALA A 340 14.12 16.48 -24.28
N HIS A 341 14.64 15.26 -24.07
CA HIS A 341 14.37 14.40 -22.91
C HIS A 341 15.59 14.29 -21.99
N GLY A 342 16.71 14.93 -22.35
CA GLY A 342 18.01 14.81 -21.69
C GLY A 342 18.89 13.74 -22.33
N THR A 343 20.20 13.83 -22.11
CA THR A 343 21.14 12.85 -22.66
C THR A 343 21.00 11.50 -21.96
N SER A 344 21.32 10.40 -22.65
CA SER A 344 21.28 9.02 -22.09
C SER A 344 21.94 8.88 -20.72
N ALA A 345 23.05 9.62 -20.50
CA ALA A 345 23.75 9.61 -19.22
C ALA A 345 22.93 10.26 -18.10
N GLN A 346 22.23 11.36 -18.36
CA GLN A 346 21.36 12.01 -17.36
C GLN A 346 20.13 11.15 -17.06
N ARG A 347 19.49 10.59 -18.09
CA ARG A 347 18.30 9.73 -17.95
C ARG A 347 18.60 8.50 -17.08
N VAL A 348 19.72 7.83 -17.35
CA VAL A 348 20.19 6.68 -16.56
C VAL A 348 20.59 7.08 -15.14
N ASP A 349 21.25 8.23 -14.95
CA ASP A 349 21.62 8.75 -13.61
C ASP A 349 20.37 9.04 -12.75
N ALA A 350 19.33 9.63 -13.36
CA ALA A 350 18.06 9.91 -12.69
C ALA A 350 17.28 8.63 -12.34
N PHE A 351 17.13 7.69 -13.28
CA PHE A 351 16.53 6.37 -13.03
C PHE A 351 17.27 5.62 -11.91
N LEU A 352 18.61 5.60 -11.96
CA LEU A 352 19.44 4.97 -10.94
C LEU A 352 19.35 5.68 -9.57
N THR A 353 19.12 7.00 -9.55
CA THR A 353 18.88 7.75 -8.31
C THR A 353 17.59 7.29 -7.65
N GLY A 354 16.48 7.26 -8.39
CA GLY A 354 15.20 6.77 -7.85
C GLY A 354 15.23 5.29 -7.45
N TYR A 355 15.94 4.46 -8.20
CA TYR A 355 16.14 3.05 -7.85
C TYR A 355 16.97 2.84 -6.58
N GLN A 356 18.00 3.68 -6.33
CA GLN A 356 18.86 3.54 -5.14
C GLN A 356 18.33 4.28 -3.90
N GLU A 357 17.70 5.44 -4.07
CA GLU A 357 17.28 6.34 -2.98
C GLU A 357 15.76 6.41 -2.80
N GLY A 358 14.99 5.69 -3.63
CA GLY A 358 13.53 5.71 -3.63
C GLY A 358 12.97 7.06 -4.06
N LEU A 359 11.69 7.29 -3.75
CA LEU A 359 11.00 8.56 -4.04
C LEU A 359 11.71 9.78 -3.40
N THR A 360 12.42 9.57 -2.29
CA THR A 360 13.22 10.61 -1.61
C THR A 360 14.39 11.15 -2.43
N GLY A 361 14.85 10.45 -3.46
CA GLY A 361 15.89 10.93 -4.39
C GLY A 361 15.35 11.75 -5.57
N CYS A 362 14.02 11.85 -5.74
CA CYS A 362 13.41 12.40 -6.96
C CYS A 362 12.89 13.85 -6.84
N ASP A 363 13.27 14.57 -5.78
CA ASP A 363 12.87 15.98 -5.52
C ASP A 363 11.36 16.24 -5.67
N LEU A 364 10.53 15.27 -5.27
CA LEU A 364 9.06 15.31 -5.39
C LEU A 364 8.41 15.56 -4.02
N ASP A 365 7.63 16.65 -3.91
CA ASP A 365 6.80 16.91 -2.74
C ASP A 365 5.43 16.23 -2.92
N LEU A 366 5.10 15.32 -2.00
CA LEU A 366 3.87 14.52 -2.01
C LEU A 366 2.79 15.05 -1.04
N ALA A 367 3.02 16.19 -0.39
CA ALA A 367 2.16 16.75 0.65
C ALA A 367 1.45 18.06 0.25
N ALA A 368 1.25 18.27 -1.06
CA ALA A 368 0.77 19.52 -1.68
C ALA A 368 -0.77 19.68 -1.68
#